data_AF-A0A3M1IHN1-F1
#
_entry.id   AF-A0A3M1IHN1-F1
#
_cell.length_a   1.000
_cell.length_b   1.000
_cell.length_c   1.000
_cell.angle_alpha   90.00
_cell.angle_beta   90.00
_cell.angle_gamma   90.00
#
_symmetry.space_group_name_H-M   'P 1'
#
loop_
_entity.id
_entity.type
_entity.pdbx_description
1 polymer ?
#
loop_
_entity_poly.entity_id
_entity_poly.type
_entity_poly.pdbx_seq_one_letter_code
_entity_poly.pdbx_strand_id
1 'polypeptide(L)'
;PLQKRFITRHRLAKKDPSAAVSEAVEPIIYYLDPGTPEPIRSALLEGAAWWDEAFQAAGYRNAFQVKILPADADPMDVRYNVINWTHRSTRGWSYGSSVVDPRTGEIIKGHVLLGSLRVRQDYLIAQGLIQAYENGTEADPRLLEMALARLRQLSAHEVGHTLGLAHNFAASYNDRASVMDYPHPYLRIADDGSIDFSQAYDTGIGQWDKRAIIYGYQDLSAVEDKGAALQAILAENELLGLKYISDPDARPIAGAHPHAHLWDNGQSAAEELRRLRILRRKALVNFGEQNIPVGAPLSTLEDVLVPLYFMHRYQVEAVAKNIAGLEYDYAVRSKQPVDVVDFLPNDQQRNAFKALMETLQPEFLAIPESILQLIPPPAYGYQRGREQFKVYTAFNLDPLAAAEASADHSLRVLLDPARLARLVEQGARKPYFLSATEVLTTVQRLLSNQVQAGAGDYLHAIARVVEQRYVYHLIQLAAKKGIQPQVSAAALSILIDYQGSLPARIAKASKHSADKAHARYLLEQIKQYRQNPNSIQVPEAPKMPDGAPIGCGE
;
A
#
# COMPACT_ATOMS: atom_id res chain seq x y z
N PRO A 1 -3.13 -3.09 38.11
CA PRO A 1 -2.07 -2.42 37.34
C PRO A 1 -2.21 -0.89 37.52
N LEU A 2 -1.11 -0.13 37.53
CA LEU A 2 -1.15 1.34 37.65
C LEU A 2 -1.83 2.03 36.45
N GLN A 3 -1.84 1.36 35.30
CA GLN A 3 -2.58 1.77 34.10
C GLN A 3 -3.68 0.74 33.82
N LYS A 4 -4.91 1.21 33.55
CA LYS A 4 -6.02 0.39 33.05
C LYS A 4 -6.20 0.65 31.56
N ARG A 5 -6.55 -0.37 30.79
CA ARG A 5 -6.89 -0.27 29.37
C ARG A 5 -8.33 -0.74 29.20
N PHE A 6 -9.15 0.10 28.59
CA PHE A 6 -10.54 -0.22 28.26
C PHE A 6 -10.64 -0.47 26.76
N ILE A 7 -11.52 -1.39 26.37
CA ILE A 7 -11.99 -1.43 24.98
C ILE A 7 -12.83 -0.19 24.73
N THR A 8 -12.69 0.42 23.57
CA THR A 8 -13.54 1.54 23.15
C THR A 8 -14.76 0.99 22.42
N ARG A 9 -15.97 1.27 22.91
CA ARG A 9 -17.21 0.81 22.25
C ARG A 9 -18.40 1.69 22.58
N HIS A 10 -19.41 1.71 21.72
CA HIS A 10 -20.71 2.29 22.07
C HIS A 10 -21.39 1.48 23.18
N ARG A 11 -22.24 2.15 23.96
CA ARG A 11 -23.14 1.46 24.88
C ARG A 11 -24.17 0.68 24.08
N LEU A 12 -24.28 -0.61 24.35
CA LEU A 12 -25.28 -1.48 23.75
C LEU A 12 -25.69 -2.56 24.75
N ALA A 13 -26.99 -2.84 24.81
CA ALA A 13 -27.57 -3.89 25.64
C ALA A 13 -28.81 -4.45 24.95
N LYS A 14 -29.08 -5.74 25.15
CA LYS A 14 -30.31 -6.38 24.67
C LYS A 14 -31.50 -5.98 25.54
N LYS A 15 -32.69 -5.85 24.94
CA LYS A 15 -33.95 -5.74 25.69
C LYS A 15 -34.24 -7.01 26.51
N ASP A 16 -33.95 -8.17 25.92
CA ASP A 16 -33.95 -9.46 26.61
C ASP A 16 -32.53 -10.04 26.59
N PRO A 17 -31.76 -9.89 27.68
CA PRO A 17 -30.40 -10.42 27.78
C PRO A 17 -30.30 -11.95 27.77
N SER A 18 -31.40 -12.66 28.03
CA SER A 18 -31.43 -14.13 28.04
C SER A 18 -31.65 -14.74 26.65
N ALA A 19 -32.18 -13.95 25.72
CA ALA A 19 -32.44 -14.39 24.35
C ALA A 19 -31.16 -14.44 23.51
N ALA A 20 -31.02 -15.51 22.70
CA ALA A 20 -29.93 -15.64 21.73
C ALA A 20 -29.91 -14.45 20.75
N VAL A 21 -31.09 -14.02 20.28
CA VAL A 21 -31.29 -12.82 19.44
C VAL A 21 -32.29 -11.88 20.11
N SER A 22 -31.94 -10.61 20.26
CA SER A 22 -32.83 -9.59 20.83
C SER A 22 -32.63 -8.23 20.18
N GLU A 23 -33.65 -7.37 20.23
CA GLU A 23 -33.48 -5.96 19.87
C GLU A 23 -32.59 -5.25 20.90
N ALA A 24 -31.89 -4.20 20.46
CA ALA A 24 -31.19 -3.31 21.37
C ALA A 24 -32.16 -2.45 22.18
N VAL A 25 -31.80 -2.14 23.42
CA VAL A 25 -32.51 -1.13 24.24
C VAL A 25 -32.46 0.23 23.54
N GLU A 26 -31.26 0.65 23.15
CA GLU A 26 -31.00 1.83 22.33
C GLU A 26 -30.14 1.40 21.12
N PRO A 27 -30.64 1.53 19.88
CA PRO A 27 -29.85 1.21 18.69
C PRO A 27 -28.77 2.27 18.44
N ILE A 28 -27.64 1.84 17.89
CA ILE A 28 -26.58 2.71 17.39
C ILE A 28 -27.01 3.22 16.01
N ILE A 29 -27.22 4.52 15.89
CA ILE A 29 -27.64 5.16 14.63
C ILE A 29 -26.55 6.09 14.13
N TYR A 30 -26.12 5.89 12.89
CA TYR A 30 -25.25 6.79 12.14
C TYR A 30 -26.06 7.60 11.13
N TYR A 31 -25.68 8.87 10.96
CA TYR A 31 -26.36 9.81 10.10
C TYR A 31 -25.42 10.34 9.02
N LEU A 32 -25.78 10.13 7.76
CA LEU A 32 -25.05 10.68 6.61
C LEU A 32 -25.47 12.13 6.37
N ASP A 33 -24.46 12.95 6.06
CA ASP A 33 -24.62 14.33 5.62
C ASP A 33 -25.57 14.44 4.39
N PRO A 34 -26.67 15.19 4.49
CA PRO A 34 -27.65 15.37 3.40
C PRO A 34 -27.09 16.13 2.20
N GLY A 35 -25.94 16.80 2.34
CA GLY A 35 -25.19 17.45 1.25
C GLY A 35 -24.49 16.48 0.30
N THR A 36 -24.39 15.19 0.65
CA THR A 36 -23.77 14.18 -0.22
C THR A 36 -24.59 13.99 -1.50
N PRO A 37 -24.04 14.16 -2.72
CA PRO A 37 -24.81 13.99 -3.96
C PRO A 37 -25.01 12.51 -4.34
N GLU A 38 -26.03 12.21 -5.14
CA GLU A 38 -26.11 10.89 -5.82
C GLU A 38 -25.11 10.81 -6.98
N PRO A 39 -24.58 9.62 -7.33
CA PRO A 39 -24.84 8.29 -6.72
C PRO A 39 -23.99 7.99 -5.46
N ILE A 40 -23.16 8.94 -5.01
CA ILE A 40 -22.23 8.76 -3.90
C ILE A 40 -22.99 8.53 -2.58
N ARG A 41 -24.09 9.27 -2.36
CA ARG A 41 -24.96 9.12 -1.19
C ARG A 41 -25.44 7.68 -1.01
N SER A 42 -25.99 7.08 -2.07
CA SER A 42 -26.43 5.68 -2.03
C SER A 42 -25.30 4.73 -1.66
N ALA A 43 -24.12 4.88 -2.27
CA ALA A 43 -22.96 4.04 -1.97
C ALA A 43 -22.48 4.18 -0.51
N LEU A 44 -22.45 5.39 0.04
CA LEU A 44 -22.02 5.61 1.43
C LEU A 44 -23.01 5.05 2.46
N LEU A 45 -24.31 5.21 2.22
CA LEU A 45 -25.36 4.63 3.06
C LEU A 45 -25.27 3.10 3.06
N GLU A 46 -25.17 2.50 1.88
CA GLU A 46 -25.10 1.05 1.71
C GLU A 46 -23.87 0.47 2.41
N GLY A 47 -22.68 1.03 2.16
CA GLY A 47 -21.44 0.57 2.76
C GLY A 47 -21.43 0.68 4.28
N ALA A 48 -21.92 1.79 4.84
CA ALA A 48 -22.02 1.93 6.29
C ALA A 48 -23.02 0.93 6.90
N ALA A 49 -24.10 0.61 6.19
CA ALA A 49 -25.14 -0.30 6.67
C ALA A 49 -24.68 -1.77 6.76
N TRP A 50 -23.57 -2.15 6.10
CA TRP A 50 -22.98 -3.49 6.21
C TRP A 50 -22.67 -3.89 7.66
N TRP A 51 -22.41 -2.92 8.56
CA TRP A 51 -22.18 -3.21 9.97
C TRP A 51 -23.37 -3.89 10.66
N ASP A 52 -24.60 -3.73 10.18
CA ASP A 52 -25.75 -4.45 10.74
C ASP A 52 -25.57 -5.98 10.65
N GLU A 53 -24.91 -6.50 9.61
CA GLU A 53 -24.57 -7.92 9.53
C GLU A 53 -23.68 -8.39 10.70
N ALA A 54 -22.74 -7.56 11.15
CA ALA A 54 -21.86 -7.88 12.26
C ALA A 54 -22.59 -7.81 13.62
N PHE A 55 -23.52 -6.85 13.78
CA PHE A 55 -24.37 -6.79 14.96
C PHE A 55 -25.40 -7.93 15.02
N GLN A 56 -25.92 -8.37 13.86
CA GLN A 56 -26.72 -9.59 13.76
C GLN A 56 -25.92 -10.82 14.21
N ALA A 57 -24.66 -10.94 13.78
CA ALA A 57 -23.76 -12.01 14.23
C ALA A 57 -23.48 -11.96 15.75
N ALA A 58 -23.47 -10.77 16.36
CA ALA A 58 -23.39 -10.58 17.81
C ALA A 58 -24.71 -10.85 18.56
N GLY A 59 -25.76 -11.29 17.86
CA GLY A 59 -27.04 -11.67 18.44
C GLY A 59 -28.02 -10.50 18.61
N TYR A 60 -27.87 -9.42 17.84
CA TYR A 60 -28.82 -8.32 17.84
C TYR A 60 -29.78 -8.34 16.65
N ARG A 61 -30.93 -7.69 16.81
CA ARG A 61 -31.85 -7.33 15.72
C ARG A 61 -31.98 -5.81 15.64
N ASN A 62 -31.77 -5.23 14.46
CA ASN A 62 -31.91 -3.78 14.19
C ASN A 62 -31.11 -2.87 15.15
N ALA A 63 -29.99 -3.35 15.67
CA ALA A 63 -29.17 -2.61 16.63
C ALA A 63 -28.25 -1.58 15.98
N PHE A 64 -27.94 -1.72 14.70
CA PHE A 64 -27.14 -0.77 13.94
C PHE A 64 -27.95 -0.23 12.76
N GLN A 65 -28.00 1.09 12.60
CA GLN A 65 -28.82 1.74 11.58
C GLN A 65 -28.06 2.90 10.95
N VAL A 66 -28.28 3.13 9.65
CA VAL A 66 -27.76 4.30 8.93
C VAL A 66 -28.91 5.08 8.32
N LYS A 67 -28.92 6.40 8.52
CA LYS A 67 -30.00 7.30 8.09
C LYS A 67 -29.42 8.58 7.50
N ILE A 68 -30.27 9.39 6.87
CA ILE A 68 -29.91 10.78 6.54
C ILE A 68 -30.06 11.64 7.79
N LEU A 69 -29.11 12.56 8.02
CA LEU A 69 -29.19 13.51 9.14
C LEU A 69 -30.49 14.36 9.02
N PRO A 70 -31.30 14.48 10.09
CA PRO A 70 -32.49 15.32 10.08
C PRO A 70 -32.17 16.78 9.73
N ALA A 71 -33.08 17.47 9.04
CA ALA A 71 -32.86 18.84 8.56
C ALA A 71 -32.72 19.87 9.70
N ASP A 72 -33.24 19.55 10.88
CA ASP A 72 -33.17 20.38 12.10
C ASP A 72 -32.02 19.97 13.04
N ALA A 73 -31.25 18.92 12.71
CA ALA A 73 -30.12 18.48 13.50
C ALA A 73 -28.83 19.23 13.13
N ASP A 74 -28.07 19.65 14.15
CA ASP A 74 -26.74 20.21 13.96
C ASP A 74 -25.71 19.07 13.82
N PRO A 75 -24.89 19.01 12.73
CA PRO A 75 -23.86 17.98 12.56
C PRO A 75 -22.84 17.88 13.72
N MET A 76 -22.62 18.99 14.44
CA MET A 76 -21.72 19.05 15.59
C MET A 76 -22.36 18.55 16.91
N ASP A 77 -23.68 18.35 16.94
CA ASP A 77 -24.38 17.90 18.14
C ASP A 77 -23.91 16.50 18.57
N VAL A 78 -23.59 16.35 19.86
CA VAL A 78 -23.05 15.11 20.43
C VAL A 78 -24.02 13.93 20.32
N ARG A 79 -25.33 14.18 20.20
CA ARG A 79 -26.38 13.15 20.13
C ARG A 79 -26.39 12.36 18.83
N TYR A 80 -25.73 12.85 17.77
CA TYR A 80 -25.73 12.21 16.46
C TYR A 80 -24.33 11.69 16.12
N ASN A 81 -24.22 10.39 15.82
CA ASN A 81 -23.05 9.85 15.14
C ASN A 81 -23.12 10.27 13.66
N VAL A 82 -22.12 10.95 13.14
CA VAL A 82 -22.21 11.59 11.81
C VAL A 82 -21.16 11.06 10.86
N ILE A 83 -21.58 10.81 9.61
CA ILE A 83 -20.76 10.56 8.44
C ILE A 83 -20.78 11.82 7.58
N ASN A 84 -19.69 12.61 7.65
CA ASN A 84 -19.57 13.88 6.94
C ASN A 84 -18.96 13.70 5.55
N TRP A 85 -19.56 14.36 4.56
CA TRP A 85 -19.03 14.41 3.21
C TRP A 85 -18.32 15.75 2.98
N THR A 86 -17.00 15.71 2.77
CA THR A 86 -16.17 16.93 2.75
C THR A 86 -15.47 17.15 1.42
N HIS A 87 -15.55 18.38 0.93
CA HIS A 87 -14.82 18.87 -0.23
C HIS A 87 -13.56 19.61 0.23
N ARG A 88 -12.42 19.30 -0.38
CA ARG A 88 -11.14 19.96 -0.09
C ARG A 88 -10.50 20.43 -1.39
N SER A 89 -9.73 21.52 -1.33
CA SER A 89 -8.98 22.04 -2.48
C SER A 89 -7.81 21.14 -2.88
N THR A 90 -7.36 20.27 -1.97
CA THR A 90 -6.29 19.30 -2.20
C THR A 90 -6.67 17.95 -1.61
N ARG A 91 -6.04 16.87 -2.11
CA ARG A 91 -6.11 15.51 -1.55
C ARG A 91 -6.03 15.57 -0.02
N GLY A 92 -7.01 14.94 0.63
CA GLY A 92 -7.09 14.86 2.08
C GLY A 92 -7.42 13.46 2.56
N TRP A 93 -7.27 13.28 3.87
CA TRP A 93 -7.52 12.02 4.53
C TRP A 93 -9.00 11.88 4.90
N SER A 94 -9.57 10.72 4.60
CA SER A 94 -10.73 10.21 5.34
C SER A 94 -10.24 9.65 6.66
N TYR A 95 -11.04 9.81 7.71
CA TYR A 95 -10.78 9.23 9.02
C TYR A 95 -12.08 9.11 9.84
N GLY A 96 -12.20 8.00 10.55
CA GLY A 96 -13.16 7.80 11.63
C GLY A 96 -12.52 8.14 12.98
N SER A 97 -13.18 9.01 13.75
CA SER A 97 -12.76 9.40 15.10
C SER A 97 -13.95 9.32 16.06
N SER A 98 -13.67 9.25 17.37
CA SER A 98 -14.71 9.14 18.38
C SER A 98 -14.46 10.07 19.56
N VAL A 99 -15.55 10.61 20.12
CA VAL A 99 -15.54 11.19 21.47
C VAL A 99 -15.75 10.06 22.45
N VAL A 100 -14.78 9.83 23.34
CA VAL A 100 -14.75 8.68 24.25
C VAL A 100 -14.68 9.17 25.70
N ASP A 101 -15.47 8.59 26.59
CA ASP A 101 -15.26 8.76 28.03
C ASP A 101 -14.02 7.95 28.47
N PRO A 102 -12.91 8.60 28.87
CA PRO A 102 -11.68 7.91 29.22
C PRO A 102 -11.78 7.05 30.49
N ARG A 103 -12.86 7.21 31.27
CA ARG A 103 -13.08 6.48 32.52
C ARG A 103 -13.73 5.11 32.30
N THR A 104 -14.46 4.96 31.19
CA THR A 104 -15.26 3.76 30.89
C THR A 104 -14.89 3.11 29.55
N GLY A 105 -14.31 3.87 28.62
CA GLY A 105 -14.13 3.46 27.23
C GLY A 105 -15.40 3.60 26.39
N GLU A 106 -16.47 4.20 26.93
CA GLU A 106 -17.71 4.40 26.19
C GLU A 106 -17.52 5.44 25.07
N ILE A 107 -17.86 5.06 23.84
CA ILE A 107 -17.97 5.97 22.71
C ILE A 107 -19.29 6.73 22.86
N ILE A 108 -19.19 8.05 22.97
CA ILE A 108 -20.32 8.98 23.12
C ILE A 108 -20.80 9.45 21.74
N LYS A 109 -19.86 9.69 20.82
CA LYS A 109 -20.13 10.11 19.44
C LYS A 109 -19.08 9.51 18.51
N GLY A 110 -19.53 8.87 17.43
CA GLY A 110 -18.75 8.56 16.25
C GLY A 110 -18.76 9.74 15.27
N HIS A 111 -17.59 10.08 14.74
CA HIS A 111 -17.40 11.19 13.82
C HIS A 111 -16.50 10.76 12.66
N VAL A 112 -17.13 10.52 11.52
CA VAL A 112 -16.48 10.11 10.27
C VAL A 112 -16.38 11.32 9.35
N LEU A 113 -15.21 11.53 8.75
CA LEU A 113 -15.02 12.47 7.65
C LEU A 113 -14.57 11.71 6.39
N LEU A 114 -15.30 11.91 5.29
CA LEU A 114 -15.01 11.32 3.99
C LEU A 114 -14.64 12.42 2.99
N GLY A 115 -13.49 12.25 2.32
CA GLY A 115 -12.98 13.24 1.36
C GLY A 115 -13.48 12.98 -0.07
N SER A 116 -14.07 13.98 -0.72
CA SER A 116 -14.68 13.81 -2.05
C SER A 116 -13.70 13.52 -3.19
N LEU A 117 -12.46 14.00 -3.07
CA LEU A 117 -11.45 13.84 -4.12
C LEU A 117 -10.94 12.38 -4.25
N ARG A 118 -11.32 11.49 -3.31
CA ARG A 118 -10.96 10.07 -3.35
C ARG A 118 -11.48 9.38 -4.60
N VAL A 119 -12.72 9.67 -4.97
CA VAL A 119 -13.41 9.09 -6.14
C VAL A 119 -12.61 9.27 -7.42
N ARG A 120 -11.99 10.45 -7.60
CA ARG A 120 -11.17 10.74 -8.78
C ARG A 120 -9.97 9.80 -8.89
N GLN A 121 -9.34 9.45 -7.77
CA GLN A 121 -8.15 8.60 -7.80
C GLN A 121 -8.49 7.15 -8.17
N ASP A 122 -9.56 6.60 -7.60
CA ASP A 122 -10.05 5.27 -7.97
C ASP A 122 -10.49 5.23 -9.44
N TYR A 123 -11.16 6.30 -9.88
CA TYR A 123 -11.55 6.48 -11.29
C TYR A 123 -10.33 6.48 -12.22
N LEU A 124 -9.27 7.24 -11.88
CA LEU A 124 -8.03 7.29 -12.67
C LEU A 124 -7.28 5.94 -12.71
N ILE A 125 -7.33 5.16 -11.63
CA ILE A 125 -6.75 3.80 -11.62
C ILE A 125 -7.48 2.93 -12.65
N ALA A 126 -8.82 2.91 -12.64
CA ALA A 126 -9.59 2.17 -13.64
C ALA A 126 -9.35 2.72 -15.06
N GLN A 127 -9.33 4.05 -15.22
CA GLN A 127 -9.13 4.73 -16.50
C GLN A 127 -7.78 4.40 -17.14
N GLY A 128 -6.72 4.21 -16.36
CA GLY A 128 -5.41 3.79 -16.88
C GLY A 128 -5.36 2.34 -17.32
N LEU A 129 -6.27 1.49 -16.82
CA LEU A 129 -6.23 0.06 -17.10
C LEU A 129 -6.93 -0.31 -18.42
N ILE A 130 -7.91 0.47 -18.86
CA ILE A 130 -8.71 0.20 -20.07
C ILE A 130 -8.81 1.42 -20.98
N GLN A 131 -9.21 1.22 -22.24
CA GLN A 131 -9.55 2.30 -23.17
C GLN A 131 -10.90 2.91 -22.75
N ALA A 132 -10.86 3.78 -21.74
CA ALA A 132 -12.03 4.25 -21.02
C ALA A 132 -13.06 5.04 -21.87
N TYR A 133 -12.68 5.53 -23.04
CA TYR A 133 -13.49 6.40 -23.90
C TYR A 133 -13.55 5.89 -25.35
N GLU A 134 -13.70 4.58 -25.55
CA GLU A 134 -13.88 3.98 -26.89
C GLU A 134 -15.01 4.65 -27.69
N ASN A 135 -16.09 5.10 -27.03
CA ASN A 135 -17.23 5.78 -27.64
C ASN A 135 -17.09 7.32 -27.70
N GLY A 136 -15.88 7.84 -27.56
CA GLY A 136 -15.57 9.26 -27.72
C GLY A 136 -15.60 10.04 -26.40
N THR A 137 -16.77 10.44 -25.91
CA THR A 137 -16.87 11.29 -24.69
C THR A 137 -17.51 10.60 -23.50
N GLU A 138 -18.29 9.54 -23.74
CA GLU A 138 -18.88 8.72 -22.69
C GLU A 138 -17.83 7.77 -22.13
N ALA A 139 -17.63 7.81 -20.81
CA ALA A 139 -16.70 6.94 -20.13
C ALA A 139 -17.32 5.55 -19.91
N ASP A 140 -16.48 4.53 -19.95
CA ASP A 140 -16.86 3.17 -19.60
C ASP A 140 -17.44 3.12 -18.16
N PRO A 141 -18.65 2.58 -17.97
CA PRO A 141 -19.35 2.59 -16.69
C PRO A 141 -18.58 1.90 -15.56
N ARG A 142 -17.69 0.95 -15.89
CA ARG A 142 -16.87 0.21 -14.92
C ARG A 142 -15.99 1.14 -14.08
N LEU A 143 -15.57 2.29 -14.60
CA LEU A 143 -14.77 3.27 -13.86
C LEU A 143 -15.57 3.83 -12.67
N LEU A 144 -16.82 4.23 -12.93
CA LEU A 144 -17.71 4.75 -11.88
C LEU A 144 -18.12 3.63 -10.92
N GLU A 145 -18.45 2.46 -11.42
CA GLU A 145 -18.83 1.30 -10.60
C GLU A 145 -17.72 0.90 -9.63
N MET A 146 -16.47 0.82 -10.10
CA MET A 146 -15.32 0.52 -9.24
C MET A 146 -15.11 1.60 -8.17
N ALA A 147 -15.25 2.88 -8.55
CA ALA A 147 -15.12 3.98 -7.59
C ALA A 147 -16.24 3.97 -6.54
N LEU A 148 -17.48 3.63 -6.92
CA LEU A 148 -18.59 3.48 -6.00
C LEU A 148 -18.43 2.25 -5.09
N ALA A 149 -17.90 1.14 -5.60
CA ALA A 149 -17.55 -0.03 -4.79
C ALA A 149 -16.51 0.34 -3.72
N ARG A 150 -15.49 1.13 -4.09
CA ARG A 150 -14.51 1.63 -3.11
C ARG A 150 -15.13 2.55 -2.08
N LEU A 151 -16.06 3.42 -2.48
CA LEU A 151 -16.76 4.30 -1.54
C LEU A 151 -17.60 3.53 -0.51
N ARG A 152 -18.27 2.44 -0.91
CA ARG A 152 -18.98 1.55 0.02
C ARG A 152 -18.02 1.02 1.08
N GLN A 153 -16.93 0.41 0.64
CA GLN A 153 -15.92 -0.14 1.54
C GLN A 153 -15.28 0.93 2.43
N LEU A 154 -15.00 2.13 1.89
CA LEU A 154 -14.46 3.25 2.66
C LEU A 154 -15.44 3.72 3.73
N SER A 155 -16.73 3.82 3.41
CA SER A 155 -17.77 4.16 4.40
C SER A 155 -17.79 3.15 5.55
N ALA A 156 -17.79 1.85 5.21
CA ALA A 156 -17.73 0.77 6.19
C ALA A 156 -16.47 0.86 7.06
N HIS A 157 -15.30 1.05 6.44
CA HIS A 157 -14.01 1.17 7.11
C HIS A 157 -13.99 2.28 8.17
N GLU A 158 -14.37 3.51 7.76
CA GLU A 158 -14.29 4.65 8.66
C GLU A 158 -15.34 4.57 9.78
N VAL A 159 -16.53 4.01 9.50
CA VAL A 159 -17.51 3.69 10.54
C VAL A 159 -16.95 2.65 11.52
N GLY A 160 -16.20 1.65 11.04
CA GLY A 160 -15.55 0.64 11.88
C GLY A 160 -14.63 1.22 12.94
N HIS A 161 -13.83 2.23 12.60
CA HIS A 161 -13.04 2.97 13.60
C HIS A 161 -13.90 3.59 14.69
N THR A 162 -15.05 4.15 14.30
CA THR A 162 -15.97 4.76 15.26
C THR A 162 -16.81 3.75 16.04
N LEU A 163 -16.75 2.47 15.69
CA LEU A 163 -17.23 1.34 16.49
C LEU A 163 -16.15 0.79 17.43
N GLY A 164 -14.92 1.31 17.37
CA GLY A 164 -13.82 0.95 18.25
C GLY A 164 -12.80 -0.02 17.65
N LEU A 165 -12.84 -0.28 16.34
CA LEU A 165 -11.93 -1.20 15.68
C LEU A 165 -10.69 -0.47 15.15
N ALA A 166 -9.52 -1.07 15.33
CA ALA A 166 -8.28 -0.63 14.68
C ALA A 166 -8.15 -1.25 13.28
N HIS A 167 -7.17 -0.79 12.50
CA HIS A 167 -6.85 -1.42 11.22
C HIS A 167 -6.44 -2.88 11.41
N ASN A 168 -6.82 -3.73 10.46
CA ASN A 168 -6.29 -5.07 10.31
C ASN A 168 -5.66 -5.23 8.92
N PHE A 169 -4.36 -5.00 8.82
CA PHE A 169 -3.63 -5.10 7.56
C PHE A 169 -3.22 -6.53 7.19
N ALA A 170 -3.59 -7.51 8.02
CA ALA A 170 -3.44 -8.93 7.69
C ALA A 170 -4.66 -9.51 6.96
N ALA A 171 -5.71 -8.72 6.74
CA ALA A 171 -6.96 -9.23 6.19
C ALA A 171 -6.83 -9.64 4.71
N SER A 172 -6.01 -8.96 3.91
CA SER A 172 -5.70 -9.37 2.53
C SER A 172 -5.14 -10.79 2.42
N TYR A 173 -4.41 -11.27 3.44
CA TYR A 173 -3.94 -12.66 3.53
C TYR A 173 -5.10 -13.63 3.81
N ASN A 174 -6.05 -13.22 4.66
CA ASN A 174 -7.25 -13.99 5.01
C ASN A 174 -8.42 -13.72 4.05
N ASP A 175 -8.17 -13.68 2.74
CA ASP A 175 -9.21 -13.48 1.71
C ASP A 175 -10.11 -12.26 1.96
N ARG A 176 -9.47 -11.10 2.25
CA ARG A 176 -10.15 -9.82 2.51
C ARG A 176 -11.16 -9.89 3.67
N ALA A 177 -10.86 -10.68 4.71
CA ALA A 177 -11.76 -10.93 5.83
C ALA A 177 -12.14 -9.70 6.69
N SER A 178 -11.66 -8.49 6.38
CA SER A 178 -11.97 -7.27 7.13
C SER A 178 -12.06 -6.06 6.22
N VAL A 179 -13.08 -5.21 6.44
CA VAL A 179 -13.12 -3.86 5.86
C VAL A 179 -12.09 -2.93 6.49
N MET A 180 -11.47 -3.29 7.61
CA MET A 180 -10.44 -2.51 8.33
C MET A 180 -9.05 -2.58 7.68
N ASP A 181 -8.94 -3.17 6.49
CA ASP A 181 -7.74 -3.16 5.65
C ASP A 181 -7.80 -2.02 4.60
N TYR A 182 -6.67 -1.75 3.94
CA TYR A 182 -6.58 -0.88 2.76
C TYR A 182 -6.25 -1.71 1.52
N PRO A 183 -7.20 -2.45 0.93
CA PRO A 183 -6.90 -3.27 -0.24
C PRO A 183 -6.62 -2.40 -1.47
N HIS A 184 -5.69 -2.87 -2.29
CA HIS A 184 -5.58 -2.44 -3.69
C HIS A 184 -6.72 -3.09 -4.49
N PRO A 185 -7.29 -2.45 -5.53
CA PRO A 185 -8.33 -3.11 -6.33
C PRO A 185 -7.82 -4.44 -6.90
N TYR A 186 -8.59 -5.49 -6.69
CA TYR A 186 -8.24 -6.85 -7.10
C TYR A 186 -8.86 -7.19 -8.46
N LEU A 187 -8.10 -6.88 -9.51
CA LEU A 187 -8.54 -6.99 -10.91
C LEU A 187 -7.89 -8.18 -11.60
N ARG A 188 -8.60 -8.89 -12.47
CA ARG A 188 -8.05 -10.06 -13.18
C ARG A 188 -8.08 -9.84 -14.70
N ILE A 189 -7.29 -10.62 -15.42
CA ILE A 189 -7.45 -10.74 -16.87
C ILE A 189 -8.38 -11.92 -17.09
N ALA A 190 -9.53 -11.67 -17.74
CA ALA A 190 -10.50 -12.69 -18.09
C ALA A 190 -10.01 -13.56 -19.26
N ASP A 191 -10.71 -14.67 -19.53
CA ASP A 191 -10.35 -15.63 -20.58
C ASP A 191 -10.38 -15.01 -21.99
N ASP A 192 -11.24 -14.01 -22.21
CA ASP A 192 -11.31 -13.24 -23.46
C ASP A 192 -10.21 -12.17 -23.58
N GLY A 193 -9.36 -12.05 -22.56
CA GLY A 193 -8.31 -11.05 -22.46
C GLY A 193 -8.81 -9.67 -22.05
N SER A 194 -10.06 -9.47 -21.64
CA SER A 194 -10.50 -8.22 -21.02
C SER A 194 -10.01 -8.11 -19.56
N ILE A 195 -10.06 -6.90 -18.99
CA ILE A 195 -9.83 -6.71 -17.55
C ILE A 195 -11.16 -6.82 -16.82
N ASP A 196 -11.22 -7.73 -15.86
CA ASP A 196 -12.37 -7.99 -15.00
C ASP A 196 -12.30 -7.15 -13.72
N PHE A 197 -13.34 -6.35 -13.51
CA PHE A 197 -13.53 -5.45 -12.36
C PHE A 197 -14.51 -6.01 -11.32
N SER A 198 -15.14 -7.16 -11.58
CA SER A 198 -16.21 -7.73 -10.74
C SER A 198 -15.79 -8.06 -9.30
N GLN A 199 -14.49 -8.17 -9.06
CA GLN A 199 -13.89 -8.46 -7.74
C GLN A 199 -12.95 -7.35 -7.27
N ALA A 200 -13.06 -6.14 -7.85
CA ALA A 200 -12.18 -5.02 -7.52
C ALA A 200 -12.17 -4.73 -6.01
N TYR A 201 -13.34 -4.75 -5.37
CA TYR A 201 -13.49 -4.61 -3.93
C TYR A 201 -14.54 -5.58 -3.43
N ASP A 202 -14.36 -6.05 -2.19
CA ASP A 202 -15.31 -6.98 -1.57
C ASP A 202 -16.63 -6.28 -1.19
N THR A 203 -17.68 -7.07 -0.97
CA THR A 203 -19.01 -6.58 -0.61
C THR A 203 -19.47 -7.12 0.73
N GLY A 204 -20.15 -6.29 1.51
CA GLY A 204 -20.60 -6.64 2.86
C GLY A 204 -19.50 -6.51 3.92
N ILE A 205 -19.77 -7.05 5.10
CA ILE A 205 -18.83 -7.00 6.23
C ILE A 205 -18.05 -8.31 6.37
N GLY A 206 -16.74 -8.22 6.60
CA GLY A 206 -15.84 -9.36 6.61
C GLY A 206 -15.99 -10.27 7.83
N GLN A 207 -15.50 -11.51 7.73
CA GLN A 207 -15.58 -12.47 8.82
C GLN A 207 -14.83 -11.99 10.08
N TRP A 208 -13.66 -11.38 9.93
CA TRP A 208 -12.89 -10.82 11.04
C TRP A 208 -13.66 -9.69 11.73
N ASP A 209 -14.32 -8.82 10.97
CA ASP A 209 -15.14 -7.73 11.50
C ASP A 209 -16.31 -8.26 12.34
N LYS A 210 -16.99 -9.31 11.85
CA LYS A 210 -18.06 -10.00 12.59
C LYS A 210 -17.54 -10.50 13.94
N ARG A 211 -16.37 -11.15 13.95
CA ARG A 211 -15.72 -11.66 15.18
C ARG A 211 -15.30 -10.53 16.12
N ALA A 212 -14.78 -9.42 15.60
CA ALA A 212 -14.41 -8.25 16.39
C ALA A 212 -15.65 -7.61 17.05
N ILE A 213 -16.78 -7.51 16.33
CA ILE A 213 -18.04 -7.01 16.90
C ILE A 213 -18.64 -8.00 17.90
N ILE A 214 -18.58 -9.31 17.67
CA ILE A 214 -18.98 -10.31 18.66
C ILE A 214 -18.18 -10.10 19.96
N TYR A 215 -16.86 -10.02 19.88
CA TYR A 215 -16.00 -9.77 21.04
C TYR A 215 -16.34 -8.43 21.74
N GLY A 216 -16.53 -7.38 20.95
CA GLY A 216 -16.74 -6.02 21.44
C GLY A 216 -18.14 -5.72 21.94
N TYR A 217 -19.19 -6.38 21.42
CA TYR A 217 -20.58 -5.95 21.59
C TYR A 217 -21.57 -7.05 21.99
N GLN A 218 -21.21 -8.33 21.93
CA GLN A 218 -22.10 -9.40 22.41
C GLN A 218 -22.52 -9.11 23.86
N ASP A 219 -23.83 -9.21 24.12
CA ASP A 219 -24.35 -9.02 25.46
C ASP A 219 -24.03 -10.24 26.34
N LEU A 220 -23.10 -10.05 27.27
CA LEU A 220 -22.66 -11.06 28.22
C LEU A 220 -23.24 -10.82 29.63
N SER A 221 -24.26 -9.97 29.79
CA SER A 221 -24.80 -9.63 31.12
C SER A 221 -25.41 -10.84 31.84
N ALA A 222 -25.99 -11.79 31.11
CA ALA A 222 -26.49 -13.07 31.63
C ALA A 222 -25.40 -14.15 31.81
N VAL A 223 -24.15 -13.86 31.45
CA VAL A 223 -23.02 -14.80 31.54
C VAL A 223 -22.26 -14.57 32.85
N GLU A 224 -22.15 -15.62 33.66
CA GLU A 224 -21.45 -15.57 34.96
C GLU A 224 -19.94 -15.32 34.78
N ASP A 225 -19.26 -16.15 33.98
CA ASP A 225 -17.85 -15.97 33.64
C ASP A 225 -17.67 -15.31 32.27
N LYS A 226 -17.76 -13.98 32.26
CA LYS A 226 -17.53 -13.16 31.05
C LYS A 226 -16.11 -13.34 30.49
N GLY A 227 -15.13 -13.61 31.35
CA GLY A 227 -13.73 -13.79 30.94
C GLY A 227 -13.58 -15.04 30.08
N ALA A 228 -14.13 -16.17 30.53
CA ALA A 228 -14.14 -17.42 29.77
C ALA A 228 -14.86 -17.29 28.42
N ALA A 229 -16.00 -16.58 28.38
CA ALA A 229 -16.73 -16.34 27.14
C ALA A 229 -15.89 -15.54 26.11
N LEU A 230 -15.22 -14.47 26.55
CA LEU A 230 -14.33 -13.69 25.68
C LEU A 230 -13.12 -14.50 25.19
N GLN A 231 -12.56 -15.36 26.03
CA GLN A 231 -11.46 -16.26 25.62
C GLN A 231 -11.92 -17.31 24.60
N ALA A 232 -13.14 -17.83 24.73
CA ALA A 232 -13.69 -18.76 23.75
C ALA A 232 -13.85 -18.11 22.37
N ILE A 233 -14.26 -16.83 22.31
CA ILE A 233 -14.34 -16.08 21.05
C ILE A 233 -12.95 -15.98 20.38
N LEU A 234 -11.91 -15.69 21.15
CA LEU A 234 -10.53 -15.60 20.64
C LEU A 234 -10.01 -16.96 20.16
N ALA A 235 -10.24 -18.03 20.91
CA ALA A 235 -9.84 -19.39 20.52
C ALA A 235 -10.52 -19.83 19.22
N GLU A 236 -11.79 -19.48 19.01
CA GLU A 236 -12.47 -19.75 17.76
C GLU A 236 -11.91 -18.89 16.60
N ASN A 237 -11.49 -17.64 16.85
CA ASN A 237 -10.80 -16.83 15.82
C ASN A 237 -9.49 -17.48 15.35
N GLU A 238 -8.73 -18.06 16.28
CA GLU A 238 -7.51 -18.82 15.98
C GLU A 238 -7.83 -20.06 15.13
N LEU A 239 -8.90 -20.81 15.46
CA LEU A 239 -9.35 -21.96 14.66
C LEU A 239 -9.81 -21.57 13.25
N LEU A 240 -10.40 -20.37 13.10
CA LEU A 240 -10.77 -19.80 11.80
C LEU A 240 -9.57 -19.24 11.03
N GLY A 241 -8.38 -19.19 11.63
CA GLY A 241 -7.17 -18.67 11.00
C GLY A 241 -7.17 -17.16 10.78
N LEU A 242 -8.01 -16.41 11.51
CA LEU A 242 -8.20 -14.97 11.35
C LEU A 242 -7.05 -14.18 12.00
N LYS A 243 -6.08 -13.75 11.20
CA LYS A 243 -4.91 -12.99 11.66
C LYS A 243 -5.28 -11.54 11.98
N TYR A 244 -4.53 -10.93 12.90
CA TYR A 244 -4.66 -9.53 13.26
C TYR A 244 -3.29 -8.89 13.49
N ILE A 245 -2.92 -7.97 12.60
CA ILE A 245 -1.73 -7.13 12.72
C ILE A 245 -2.09 -5.72 12.23
N SER A 246 -1.63 -4.71 12.97
CA SER A 246 -2.10 -3.33 12.82
C SER A 246 -0.96 -2.35 12.46
N ASP A 247 -1.26 -1.05 12.53
CA ASP A 247 -0.43 0.04 12.02
C ASP A 247 1.06 0.00 12.39
N PRO A 248 1.47 -0.31 13.65
CA PRO A 248 2.89 -0.26 14.04
C PRO A 248 3.78 -1.22 13.25
N ASP A 249 3.21 -2.31 12.76
CA ASP A 249 3.93 -3.36 12.03
C ASP A 249 3.78 -3.21 10.51
N ALA A 250 2.63 -2.71 10.06
CA ALA A 250 2.29 -2.63 8.65
C ALA A 250 2.72 -1.32 7.96
N ARG A 251 2.76 -0.17 8.65
CA ARG A 251 3.11 1.11 8.01
C ARG A 251 4.61 1.31 7.79
N PRO A 252 5.51 0.94 8.72
CA PRO A 252 6.93 1.19 8.51
C PRO A 252 7.49 0.42 7.31
N ILE A 253 8.27 1.10 6.48
CA ILE A 253 9.04 0.47 5.38
C ILE A 253 9.99 -0.62 5.92
N ALA A 254 10.49 -0.42 7.13
CA ALA A 254 11.35 -1.37 7.84
C ALA A 254 10.59 -2.51 8.54
N GLY A 255 9.25 -2.57 8.42
CA GLY A 255 8.42 -3.63 9.00
C GLY A 255 8.91 -5.03 8.62
N ALA A 256 8.60 -6.02 9.45
CA ALA A 256 9.06 -7.39 9.29
C ALA A 256 7.93 -8.40 9.10
N HIS A 257 6.69 -8.04 9.42
CA HIS A 257 5.57 -8.96 9.32
C HIS A 257 5.23 -9.28 7.85
N PRO A 258 5.18 -10.57 7.46
CA PRO A 258 5.08 -10.96 6.05
C PRO A 258 3.67 -10.85 5.46
N HIS A 259 2.65 -10.74 6.33
CA HIS A 259 1.25 -10.72 5.91
C HIS A 259 0.55 -9.39 6.16
N ALA A 260 1.23 -8.38 6.74
CA ALA A 260 0.59 -7.14 7.18
C ALA A 260 0.99 -5.94 6.32
N HIS A 261 0.18 -5.65 5.29
CA HIS A 261 0.53 -4.67 4.27
C HIS A 261 -0.66 -3.83 3.84
N LEU A 262 -0.40 -2.54 3.61
CA LEU A 262 -1.35 -1.67 2.95
C LEU A 262 -1.26 -1.91 1.44
N TRP A 263 -2.40 -1.84 0.75
CA TRP A 263 -2.50 -1.93 -0.71
C TRP A 263 -1.96 -3.25 -1.28
N ASP A 264 -2.25 -4.36 -0.59
CA ASP A 264 -1.86 -5.73 -0.95
C ASP A 264 -3.10 -6.61 -1.17
N ASN A 265 -2.92 -7.74 -1.87
CA ASN A 265 -3.94 -8.76 -2.05
C ASN A 265 -3.33 -10.17 -2.02
N GLY A 266 -4.12 -11.12 -1.56
CA GLY A 266 -3.77 -12.54 -1.63
C GLY A 266 -2.75 -12.97 -0.59
N GLN A 267 -2.34 -14.23 -0.66
CA GLN A 267 -1.52 -14.87 0.38
C GLN A 267 -0.02 -14.71 0.18
N SER A 268 0.42 -14.26 -0.99
CA SER A 268 1.84 -14.11 -1.34
C SER A 268 2.07 -12.77 -2.01
N ALA A 269 2.70 -11.85 -1.27
CA ALA A 269 3.05 -10.54 -1.78
C ALA A 269 3.90 -10.62 -3.07
N ALA A 270 4.76 -11.65 -3.17
CA ALA A 270 5.61 -11.87 -4.34
C ALA A 270 4.82 -12.29 -5.59
N GLU A 271 3.83 -13.17 -5.43
CA GLU A 271 2.98 -13.56 -6.56
C GLU A 271 2.03 -12.43 -6.96
N GLU A 272 1.54 -11.65 -5.99
CA GLU A 272 0.73 -10.47 -6.26
C GLU A 272 1.52 -9.41 -7.05
N LEU A 273 2.80 -9.18 -6.72
CA LEU A 273 3.66 -8.29 -7.51
C LEU A 273 3.80 -8.76 -8.97
N ARG A 274 3.95 -10.07 -9.19
CA ARG A 274 4.02 -10.64 -10.55
C ARG A 274 2.69 -10.53 -11.28
N ARG A 275 1.57 -10.72 -10.60
CA ARG A 275 0.23 -10.51 -11.18
C ARG A 275 0.03 -9.05 -11.59
N LEU A 276 0.35 -8.10 -10.71
CA LEU A 276 0.31 -6.67 -11.01
C LEU A 276 1.24 -6.32 -12.17
N ARG A 277 2.43 -6.90 -12.25
CA ARG A 277 3.35 -6.73 -13.39
C ARG A 277 2.71 -7.16 -14.71
N ILE A 278 1.99 -8.28 -14.75
CA ILE A 278 1.30 -8.77 -15.95
C ILE A 278 0.17 -7.81 -16.33
N LEU A 279 -0.67 -7.43 -15.36
CA LEU A 279 -1.78 -6.49 -15.55
C LEU A 279 -1.28 -5.13 -16.06
N ARG A 280 -0.26 -4.58 -15.40
CA ARG A 280 0.42 -3.32 -15.77
C ARG A 280 0.93 -3.35 -17.20
N ARG A 281 1.64 -4.43 -17.57
CA ARG A 281 2.20 -4.58 -18.91
C ARG A 281 1.10 -4.58 -19.97
N LYS A 282 0.02 -5.33 -19.74
CA LYS A 282 -1.12 -5.36 -20.65
C LYS A 282 -1.75 -3.99 -20.83
N ALA A 283 -2.01 -3.29 -19.73
CA ALA A 283 -2.59 -1.95 -19.77
C ALA A 283 -1.66 -0.94 -20.46
N LEU A 284 -0.35 -0.97 -20.21
CA LEU A 284 0.62 -0.11 -20.91
C LEU A 284 0.69 -0.40 -22.42
N VAL A 285 0.53 -1.65 -22.85
CA VAL A 285 0.48 -2.00 -24.28
C VAL A 285 -0.77 -1.43 -24.96
N ASN A 286 -1.90 -1.40 -24.24
CA ASN A 286 -3.18 -0.93 -24.77
C ASN A 286 -3.45 0.57 -24.52
N PHE A 287 -2.58 1.25 -23.79
CA PHE A 287 -2.72 2.66 -23.45
C PHE A 287 -2.61 3.55 -24.68
N GLY A 288 -3.55 4.48 -24.87
CA GLY A 288 -3.59 5.38 -26.02
C GLY A 288 -4.61 6.52 -25.86
N GLU A 289 -4.97 7.17 -26.97
CA GLU A 289 -5.86 8.35 -26.97
C GLU A 289 -7.22 8.08 -26.32
N GLN A 290 -7.73 6.85 -26.48
CA GLN A 290 -9.00 6.40 -25.92
C GLN A 290 -8.99 6.25 -24.39
N ASN A 291 -7.87 6.51 -23.72
CA ASN A 291 -7.83 6.63 -22.26
C ASN A 291 -8.36 7.99 -21.77
N ILE A 292 -8.58 8.98 -22.65
CA ILE A 292 -9.17 10.29 -22.31
C ILE A 292 -10.34 10.61 -23.26
N PRO A 293 -11.30 11.48 -22.87
CA PRO A 293 -12.43 11.80 -23.73
C PRO A 293 -12.02 12.64 -24.95
N VAL A 294 -12.75 12.49 -26.05
CA VAL A 294 -12.66 13.36 -27.22
C VAL A 294 -12.84 14.83 -26.81
N GLY A 295 -11.88 15.66 -27.21
CA GLY A 295 -11.83 17.08 -26.83
C GLY A 295 -10.95 17.39 -25.61
N ALA A 296 -10.49 16.38 -24.87
CA ALA A 296 -9.46 16.57 -23.85
C ALA A 296 -8.08 16.80 -24.49
N PRO A 297 -7.23 17.68 -23.92
CA PRO A 297 -5.85 17.81 -24.39
C PRO A 297 -5.06 16.52 -24.19
N LEU A 298 -4.29 16.09 -25.19
CA LEU A 298 -3.44 14.89 -25.12
C LEU A 298 -2.46 14.92 -23.93
N SER A 299 -2.03 16.11 -23.48
CA SER A 299 -1.16 16.23 -22.30
C SER A 299 -1.79 15.67 -21.02
N THR A 300 -3.12 15.57 -20.94
CA THR A 300 -3.82 14.99 -19.77
C THR A 300 -3.71 13.47 -19.68
N LEU A 301 -3.22 12.78 -20.73
CA LEU A 301 -2.86 11.37 -20.65
C LEU A 301 -1.79 11.10 -19.58
N GLU A 302 -0.92 12.07 -19.28
CA GLU A 302 0.07 11.91 -18.20
C GLU A 302 -0.61 11.64 -16.84
N ASP A 303 -1.74 12.31 -16.56
CA ASP A 303 -2.48 12.16 -15.30
C ASP A 303 -3.06 10.74 -15.14
N VAL A 304 -3.39 10.09 -16.26
CA VAL A 304 -3.90 8.72 -16.33
C VAL A 304 -2.75 7.70 -16.32
N LEU A 305 -1.63 8.04 -16.97
CA LEU A 305 -0.45 7.17 -17.06
C LEU A 305 0.24 7.00 -15.71
N VAL A 306 0.32 8.03 -14.87
CA VAL A 306 1.03 7.97 -13.58
C VAL A 306 0.50 6.87 -12.64
N PRO A 307 -0.81 6.77 -12.33
CA PRO A 307 -1.32 5.71 -11.47
C PRO A 307 -1.11 4.32 -12.08
N LEU A 308 -1.22 4.17 -13.40
CA LEU A 308 -0.91 2.93 -14.10
C LEU A 308 0.58 2.57 -13.99
N TYR A 309 1.47 3.50 -14.29
CA TYR A 309 2.91 3.28 -14.34
C TYR A 309 3.48 2.90 -12.97
N PHE A 310 2.94 3.48 -11.89
CA PHE A 310 3.36 3.20 -10.52
C PHE A 310 2.38 2.31 -9.74
N MET A 311 1.53 1.53 -10.41
CA MET A 311 0.54 0.67 -9.73
C MET A 311 1.18 -0.38 -8.81
N HIS A 312 2.43 -0.77 -9.05
CA HIS A 312 3.17 -1.75 -8.25
C HIS A 312 3.78 -1.18 -6.96
N ARG A 313 3.74 0.13 -6.73
CA ARG A 313 4.57 0.79 -5.71
C ARG A 313 4.35 0.22 -4.30
N TYR A 314 3.11 0.00 -3.88
CA TYR A 314 2.82 -0.52 -2.54
C TYR A 314 3.13 -2.01 -2.43
N GLN A 315 2.88 -2.76 -3.50
CA GLN A 315 3.22 -4.16 -3.56
C GLN A 315 4.74 -4.39 -3.44
N VAL A 316 5.56 -3.47 -3.96
CA VAL A 316 7.01 -3.49 -3.76
C VAL A 316 7.38 -3.34 -2.28
N GLU A 317 6.68 -2.50 -1.52
CA GLU A 317 6.88 -2.39 -0.06
C GLU A 317 6.50 -3.69 0.67
N ALA A 318 5.36 -4.30 0.29
CA ALA A 318 4.90 -5.56 0.83
C ALA A 318 5.91 -6.69 0.61
N VAL A 319 6.39 -6.87 -0.62
CA VAL A 319 7.41 -7.88 -0.97
C VAL A 319 8.70 -7.65 -0.21
N ALA A 320 9.13 -6.40 -0.04
CA ALA A 320 10.37 -6.10 0.67
C ALA A 320 10.35 -6.57 2.13
N LYS A 321 9.22 -6.50 2.82
CA LYS A 321 9.10 -6.96 4.22
C LYS A 321 9.26 -8.48 4.36
N ASN A 322 9.04 -9.26 3.31
CA ASN A 322 9.29 -10.70 3.30
C ASN A 322 10.79 -11.04 3.22
N ILE A 323 11.66 -10.08 2.91
CA ILE A 323 13.12 -10.25 2.94
C ILE A 323 13.62 -9.96 4.35
N ALA A 324 14.21 -10.96 5.01
CA ALA A 324 14.42 -10.97 6.46
C ALA A 324 13.14 -10.67 7.25
N GLY A 325 12.02 -11.26 6.79
CA GLY A 325 10.73 -11.20 7.45
C GLY A 325 10.69 -12.05 8.72
N LEU A 326 9.77 -11.69 9.61
CA LEU A 326 9.50 -12.35 10.88
C LEU A 326 8.00 -12.63 10.97
N GLU A 327 7.63 -13.89 11.20
CA GLU A 327 6.26 -14.28 11.54
C GLU A 327 6.06 -14.07 13.03
N TYR A 328 5.04 -13.32 13.43
CA TYR A 328 4.68 -13.12 14.84
C TYR A 328 3.25 -12.61 15.00
N ASP A 329 2.63 -12.92 16.13
CA ASP A 329 1.31 -12.41 16.52
C ASP A 329 1.40 -11.58 17.81
N TYR A 330 0.34 -10.85 18.16
CA TYR A 330 0.22 -10.14 19.44
C TYR A 330 -0.10 -11.10 20.61
N ALA A 331 0.75 -12.12 20.77
CA ALA A 331 0.58 -13.20 21.72
C ALA A 331 0.46 -12.70 23.17
N VAL A 332 -0.45 -13.31 23.92
CA VAL A 332 -0.59 -13.11 25.37
C VAL A 332 -0.06 -14.35 26.09
N ARG A 333 0.68 -14.14 27.19
CA ARG A 333 1.20 -15.26 28.00
C ARG A 333 0.05 -16.16 28.47
N SER A 334 0.14 -17.45 28.14
CA SER A 334 -0.79 -18.48 28.61
C SER A 334 -0.10 -19.45 29.60
N LYS A 335 -0.84 -20.46 30.09
CA LYS A 335 -0.27 -21.55 30.90
C LYS A 335 0.62 -22.49 30.08
N GLN A 336 0.39 -22.55 28.75
CA GLN A 336 1.23 -23.29 27.82
C GLN A 336 2.26 -22.35 27.17
N PRO A 337 3.44 -22.85 26.76
CA PRO A 337 4.35 -22.09 25.92
C PRO A 337 3.63 -21.60 24.66
N VAL A 338 3.93 -20.38 24.25
CA VAL A 338 3.47 -19.79 22.99
C VAL A 338 4.71 -19.51 22.17
N ASP A 339 4.81 -20.06 20.97
CA ASP A 339 5.83 -19.69 20.00
C ASP A 339 5.45 -18.33 19.43
N VAL A 340 6.28 -17.31 19.68
CA VAL A 340 5.89 -15.91 19.46
C VAL A 340 6.49 -15.32 18.18
N VAL A 341 7.70 -15.74 17.80
CA VAL A 341 8.44 -15.13 16.69
C VAL A 341 9.28 -16.17 15.96
N ASP A 342 9.06 -16.30 14.65
CA ASP A 342 9.83 -17.15 13.77
C ASP A 342 10.39 -16.38 12.57
N PHE A 343 11.50 -16.88 12.01
CA PHE A 343 12.00 -16.37 10.75
C PHE A 343 11.14 -16.87 9.60
N LEU A 344 10.80 -16.00 8.66
CA LEU A 344 10.14 -16.43 7.43
C LEU A 344 11.01 -17.48 6.71
N PRO A 345 10.45 -18.59 6.20
CA PRO A 345 11.22 -19.61 5.49
C PRO A 345 12.08 -19.03 4.36
N ASN A 346 13.32 -19.52 4.26
CA ASN A 346 14.34 -18.96 3.36
C ASN A 346 13.93 -19.01 1.87
N ASP A 347 13.18 -20.02 1.46
CA ASP A 347 12.62 -20.14 0.12
C ASP A 347 11.63 -19.00 -0.19
N GLN A 348 10.79 -18.62 0.78
CA GLN A 348 9.89 -17.47 0.66
C GLN A 348 10.67 -16.15 0.60
N GLN A 349 11.67 -15.97 1.46
CA GLN A 349 12.54 -14.78 1.42
C GLN A 349 13.26 -14.65 0.06
N ARG A 350 13.74 -15.77 -0.48
CA ARG A 350 14.39 -15.82 -1.80
C ARG A 350 13.39 -15.56 -2.93
N ASN A 351 12.15 -16.04 -2.83
CA ASN A 351 11.09 -15.72 -3.79
C ASN A 351 10.79 -14.21 -3.79
N ALA A 352 10.66 -13.60 -2.62
CA ALA A 352 10.46 -12.17 -2.47
C ALA A 352 11.63 -11.36 -3.05
N PHE A 353 12.87 -11.76 -2.76
CA PHE A 353 14.06 -11.13 -3.33
C PHE A 353 14.09 -11.20 -4.86
N LYS A 354 13.76 -12.36 -5.44
CA LYS A 354 13.65 -12.52 -6.91
C LYS A 354 12.57 -11.61 -7.49
N ALA A 355 11.39 -11.56 -6.87
CA ALA A 355 10.29 -10.71 -7.33
C ALA A 355 10.67 -9.22 -7.31
N LEU A 356 11.38 -8.72 -6.28
CA LEU A 356 11.89 -7.35 -6.29
C LEU A 356 12.91 -7.09 -7.39
N MET A 357 13.80 -8.04 -7.69
CA MET A 357 14.76 -7.88 -8.79
C MET A 357 14.10 -7.76 -10.17
N GLU A 358 12.87 -8.28 -10.35
CA GLU A 358 12.10 -8.09 -11.59
C GLU A 358 11.71 -6.62 -11.81
N THR A 359 11.58 -5.84 -10.73
CA THR A 359 11.21 -4.41 -10.80
C THR A 359 12.37 -3.49 -11.20
N LEU A 360 13.60 -4.02 -11.17
CA LEU A 360 14.82 -3.32 -11.57
C LEU A 360 15.19 -3.57 -13.04
N GLN A 361 14.41 -4.39 -13.76
CA GLN A 361 14.67 -4.69 -15.18
C GLN A 361 14.31 -3.48 -16.06
N PRO A 362 15.12 -3.15 -17.08
CA PRO A 362 14.80 -2.08 -18.03
C PRO A 362 13.41 -2.24 -18.67
N GLU A 363 13.01 -3.46 -19.02
CA GLU A 363 11.72 -3.74 -19.67
C GLU A 363 10.53 -3.55 -18.72
N PHE A 364 10.75 -3.65 -17.41
CA PHE A 364 9.73 -3.34 -16.42
C PHE A 364 9.55 -1.81 -16.28
N LEU A 365 10.67 -1.09 -16.28
CA LEU A 365 10.73 0.36 -16.05
C LEU A 365 10.40 1.20 -17.29
N ALA A 366 10.54 0.65 -18.50
CA ALA A 366 10.31 1.38 -19.73
C ALA A 366 8.83 1.76 -19.91
N ILE A 367 8.59 3.04 -20.20
CA ILE A 367 7.35 3.50 -20.83
C ILE A 367 7.43 3.18 -22.33
N PRO A 368 6.45 2.50 -22.94
CA PRO A 368 6.44 2.20 -24.38
C PRO A 368 6.55 3.44 -25.27
N GLU A 369 7.26 3.31 -26.40
CA GLU A 369 7.46 4.39 -27.37
C GLU A 369 6.13 4.93 -27.92
N SER A 370 5.13 4.06 -28.11
CA SER A 370 3.77 4.46 -28.53
C SER A 370 3.10 5.45 -27.57
N ILE A 371 3.40 5.36 -26.27
CA ILE A 371 2.91 6.30 -25.26
C ILE A 371 3.74 7.59 -25.28
N LEU A 372 5.07 7.47 -25.38
CA LEU A 372 5.96 8.63 -25.36
C LEU A 372 5.71 9.59 -26.54
N GLN A 373 5.36 9.06 -27.71
CA GLN A 373 5.01 9.85 -28.89
C GLN A 373 3.64 10.54 -28.76
N LEU A 374 2.80 10.05 -27.85
CA LEU A 374 1.42 10.49 -27.72
C LEU A 374 1.24 11.67 -26.75
N ILE A 375 2.11 11.79 -25.73
CA ILE A 375 1.93 12.75 -24.64
C ILE A 375 2.82 14.00 -24.88
N PRO A 376 2.24 15.13 -25.37
CA PRO A 376 2.98 16.37 -25.50
C PRO A 376 3.19 17.06 -24.14
N PRO A 377 4.00 18.13 -24.09
CA PRO A 377 4.06 19.01 -22.92
C PRO A 377 2.67 19.58 -22.56
N PRO A 378 2.45 20.03 -21.30
CA PRO A 378 1.17 20.56 -20.86
C PRO A 378 0.61 21.63 -21.81
N ALA A 379 -0.65 21.46 -22.21
CA ALA A 379 -1.36 22.45 -23.01
C ALA A 379 -1.51 23.79 -22.28
N TYR A 380 -1.72 24.89 -23.02
CA TYR A 380 -1.94 26.21 -22.42
C TYR A 380 -3.10 26.17 -21.41
N GLY A 381 -2.88 26.69 -20.20
CA GLY A 381 -3.83 26.62 -19.08
C GLY A 381 -3.66 25.39 -18.17
N TYR A 382 -2.82 24.43 -18.54
CA TYR A 382 -2.46 23.27 -17.74
C TYR A 382 -1.04 23.45 -17.18
N GLN A 383 -0.83 23.05 -15.93
CA GLN A 383 0.46 23.15 -15.25
C GLN A 383 0.85 21.82 -14.64
N ARG A 384 2.18 21.59 -14.51
CA ARG A 384 2.65 20.41 -13.81
C ARG A 384 2.39 20.52 -12.31
N GLY A 385 1.78 19.49 -11.73
CA GLY A 385 1.41 19.40 -10.33
C GLY A 385 2.17 18.31 -9.57
N ARG A 386 1.68 18.02 -8.36
CA ARG A 386 2.24 16.97 -7.49
C ARG A 386 1.88 15.53 -7.91
N GLU A 387 0.88 15.38 -8.75
CA GLU A 387 0.34 14.08 -9.21
C GLU A 387 0.92 13.63 -10.56
N GLN A 388 1.81 14.42 -11.15
CA GLN A 388 2.52 14.10 -12.40
C GLN A 388 3.98 13.75 -12.16
N PHE A 389 4.62 13.13 -13.16
CA PHE A 389 6.03 12.75 -13.06
C PHE A 389 6.92 13.96 -12.74
N LYS A 390 7.91 13.73 -11.89
CA LYS A 390 9.00 14.69 -11.66
C LYS A 390 10.07 14.44 -12.71
N VAL A 391 10.57 15.50 -13.34
CA VAL A 391 11.38 15.41 -14.56
C VAL A 391 12.64 16.25 -14.49
N TYR A 392 13.65 15.91 -15.31
CA TYR A 392 14.83 16.75 -15.54
C TYR A 392 14.74 17.57 -16.83
N THR A 393 13.87 17.17 -17.76
CA THR A 393 13.69 17.81 -19.08
C THR A 393 12.82 19.08 -19.02
N ALA A 394 12.67 19.68 -17.83
CA ALA A 394 11.84 20.84 -17.50
C ALA A 394 10.32 20.63 -17.72
N PHE A 395 9.88 20.46 -18.96
CA PHE A 395 8.45 20.48 -19.31
C PHE A 395 7.93 19.17 -19.90
N ASN A 396 8.79 18.39 -20.55
CA ASN A 396 8.37 17.22 -21.31
C ASN A 396 8.21 16.00 -20.39
N LEU A 397 7.45 14.99 -20.82
CA LEU A 397 7.49 13.67 -20.19
C LEU A 397 8.93 13.14 -20.23
N ASP A 398 9.44 12.69 -19.09
CA ASP A 398 10.82 12.23 -18.93
C ASP A 398 10.80 10.75 -18.52
N PRO A 399 10.91 9.82 -19.49
CA PRO A 399 10.87 8.40 -19.20
C PRO A 399 12.03 7.93 -18.33
N LEU A 400 13.20 8.57 -18.41
CA LEU A 400 14.36 8.19 -17.61
C LEU A 400 14.18 8.64 -16.16
N ALA A 401 13.60 9.81 -15.91
CA ALA A 401 13.25 10.24 -14.56
C ALA A 401 12.14 9.37 -13.94
N ALA A 402 11.14 8.95 -14.72
CA ALA A 402 10.11 8.01 -14.28
C ALA A 402 10.71 6.64 -13.88
N ALA A 403 11.62 6.12 -14.72
CA ALA A 403 12.37 4.90 -14.44
C ALA A 403 13.27 5.05 -13.21
N GLU A 404 13.96 6.19 -13.06
CA GLU A 404 14.76 6.50 -11.87
C GLU A 404 13.92 6.47 -10.60
N ALA A 405 12.76 7.13 -10.59
CA ALA A 405 11.87 7.18 -9.43
C ALA A 405 11.35 5.78 -9.03
N SER A 406 10.95 4.96 -10.00
CA SER A 406 10.46 3.60 -9.76
C SER A 406 11.57 2.66 -9.27
N ALA A 407 12.76 2.74 -9.88
CA ALA A 407 13.92 1.94 -9.48
C ALA A 407 14.46 2.37 -8.11
N ASP A 408 14.55 3.67 -7.85
CA ASP A 408 14.98 4.22 -6.56
C ASP A 408 14.04 3.77 -5.44
N HIS A 409 12.73 3.78 -5.67
CA HIS A 409 11.77 3.25 -4.69
C HIS A 409 12.04 1.78 -4.35
N SER A 410 12.26 0.94 -5.36
CA SER A 410 12.51 -0.49 -5.20
C SER A 410 13.84 -0.75 -4.47
N LEU A 411 14.88 0.00 -4.81
CA LEU A 411 16.18 -0.04 -4.14
C LEU A 411 16.09 0.46 -2.69
N ARG A 412 15.38 1.57 -2.45
CA ARG A 412 15.20 2.15 -1.11
C ARG A 412 14.56 1.18 -0.15
N VAL A 413 13.53 0.45 -0.58
CA VAL A 413 12.91 -0.56 0.28
C VAL A 413 13.78 -1.82 0.41
N LEU A 414 14.39 -2.30 -0.66
CA LEU A 414 15.27 -3.48 -0.58
C LEU A 414 16.48 -3.25 0.33
N LEU A 415 17.06 -2.05 0.28
CA LEU A 415 18.31 -1.68 0.92
C LEU A 415 18.12 -0.91 2.23
N ASP A 416 16.94 -0.96 2.82
CA ASP A 416 16.68 -0.37 4.12
C ASP A 416 17.69 -0.89 5.17
N PRO A 417 18.35 -0.01 5.96
CA PRO A 417 19.39 -0.44 6.89
C PRO A 417 18.92 -1.44 7.96
N ALA A 418 17.68 -1.32 8.45
CA ALA A 418 17.15 -2.23 9.48
C ALA A 418 16.85 -3.60 8.87
N ARG A 419 16.36 -3.65 7.63
CA ARG A 419 16.20 -4.91 6.88
C ARG A 419 17.53 -5.60 6.61
N LEU A 420 18.54 -4.85 6.15
CA LEU A 420 19.88 -5.40 5.93
C LEU A 420 20.51 -5.88 7.26
N ALA A 421 20.26 -5.17 8.37
CA ALA A 421 20.66 -5.61 9.71
C ALA A 421 20.02 -6.96 10.09
N ARG A 422 18.72 -7.13 9.83
CA ARG A 422 18.03 -8.42 10.03
C ARG A 422 18.62 -9.52 9.14
N LEU A 423 18.98 -9.25 7.89
CA LEU A 423 19.66 -10.25 7.04
C LEU A 423 21.02 -10.68 7.62
N VAL A 424 21.77 -9.75 8.24
CA VAL A 424 23.01 -10.10 8.95
C VAL A 424 22.72 -11.00 10.15
N GLU A 425 21.71 -10.65 10.95
CA GLU A 425 21.33 -11.44 12.13
C GLU A 425 20.82 -12.84 11.76
N GLN A 426 19.86 -12.92 10.82
CA GLN A 426 19.29 -14.18 10.37
C GLN A 426 20.36 -15.07 9.74
N GLY A 427 21.24 -14.52 8.88
CA GLY A 427 22.34 -15.26 8.29
C GLY A 427 23.35 -15.78 9.32
N ALA A 428 23.62 -15.02 10.38
CA ALA A 428 24.50 -15.47 11.48
C ALA A 428 23.88 -16.62 12.28
N ARG A 429 22.55 -16.62 12.46
CA ARG A 429 21.80 -17.67 13.19
C ARG A 429 21.48 -18.89 12.33
N LYS A 430 21.36 -18.72 11.01
CA LYS A 430 21.02 -19.74 10.02
C LYS A 430 21.87 -19.54 8.76
N PRO A 431 23.07 -20.15 8.65
CA PRO A 431 24.03 -19.87 7.57
C PRO A 431 23.55 -20.09 6.12
N TYR A 432 22.48 -20.85 5.91
CA TYR A 432 21.88 -21.09 4.58
C TYR A 432 20.82 -20.04 4.19
N PHE A 433 20.44 -19.16 5.12
CA PHE A 433 19.50 -18.07 4.86
C PHE A 433 20.13 -17.01 3.96
N LEU A 434 19.27 -16.28 3.24
CA LEU A 434 19.67 -15.11 2.47
C LEU A 434 20.43 -14.13 3.37
N SER A 435 21.61 -13.68 2.93
CA SER A 435 22.45 -12.74 3.69
C SER A 435 22.48 -11.35 3.06
N ALA A 436 22.86 -10.34 3.84
CA ALA A 436 22.99 -8.95 3.35
C ALA A 436 24.01 -8.87 2.21
N THR A 437 25.18 -9.50 2.36
CA THR A 437 26.21 -9.53 1.31
C THR A 437 25.73 -10.26 0.05
N GLU A 438 24.98 -11.36 0.18
CA GLU A 438 24.40 -12.07 -0.96
C GLU A 438 23.42 -11.17 -1.73
N VAL A 439 22.53 -10.46 -1.03
CA VAL A 439 21.58 -9.51 -1.63
C VAL A 439 22.33 -8.42 -2.40
N LEU A 440 23.28 -7.74 -1.76
CA LEU A 440 24.02 -6.65 -2.40
C LEU A 440 24.81 -7.13 -3.62
N THR A 441 25.54 -8.23 -3.50
CA THR A 441 26.35 -8.79 -4.61
C THR A 441 25.46 -9.25 -5.77
N THR A 442 24.28 -9.79 -5.49
CA THR A 442 23.36 -10.27 -6.52
C THR A 442 22.73 -9.10 -7.28
N VAL A 443 22.35 -8.03 -6.59
CA VAL A 443 21.87 -6.78 -7.24
C VAL A 443 22.98 -6.17 -8.08
N GLN A 444 24.20 -6.02 -7.53
CA GLN A 444 25.37 -5.55 -8.28
C GLN A 444 25.54 -6.31 -9.59
N ARG A 445 25.58 -7.65 -9.52
CA ARG A 445 25.80 -8.51 -10.68
C ARG A 445 24.70 -8.33 -11.72
N LEU A 446 23.45 -8.28 -11.29
CA LEU A 446 22.30 -8.06 -12.17
C LEU A 446 22.46 -6.74 -12.95
N LEU A 447 22.66 -5.64 -12.24
CA LEU A 447 22.70 -4.31 -12.84
C LEU A 447 23.93 -4.11 -13.75
N SER A 448 25.09 -4.59 -13.30
CA SER A 448 26.30 -4.54 -14.14
C SER A 448 26.21 -5.42 -15.37
N ASN A 449 25.48 -6.55 -15.33
CA ASN A 449 25.23 -7.37 -16.50
C ASN A 449 24.27 -6.69 -17.48
N GLN A 450 23.20 -6.06 -17.00
CA GLN A 450 22.25 -5.32 -17.85
C GLN A 450 22.93 -4.18 -18.62
N VAL A 451 23.81 -3.42 -17.96
CA VAL A 451 24.60 -2.37 -18.64
C VAL A 451 25.60 -2.98 -19.62
N GLN A 452 26.33 -4.03 -19.25
CA GLN A 452 27.33 -4.61 -20.16
C GLN A 452 26.75 -5.33 -21.37
N ALA A 453 25.53 -5.85 -21.27
CA ALA A 453 24.81 -6.51 -22.35
C ALA A 453 23.97 -5.54 -23.21
N GLY A 454 23.86 -4.27 -22.82
CA GLY A 454 22.98 -3.31 -23.46
C GLY A 454 23.38 -2.94 -24.89
N ALA A 455 22.39 -2.65 -25.73
CA ALA A 455 22.56 -2.38 -27.16
C ALA A 455 22.75 -0.90 -27.53
N GLY A 456 22.76 0.00 -26.53
CA GLY A 456 22.90 1.45 -26.74
C GLY A 456 21.58 2.17 -27.00
N ASP A 457 20.47 1.46 -26.83
CA ASP A 457 19.10 1.94 -26.98
C ASP A 457 18.53 2.54 -25.68
N TYR A 458 17.23 2.81 -25.69
CA TYR A 458 16.47 3.33 -24.56
C TYR A 458 16.50 2.41 -23.33
N LEU A 459 16.39 1.09 -23.52
CA LEU A 459 16.50 0.12 -22.42
C LEU A 459 17.90 0.13 -21.80
N HIS A 460 18.94 0.27 -22.63
CA HIS A 460 20.30 0.43 -22.14
C HIS A 460 20.48 1.74 -21.35
N ALA A 461 19.81 2.83 -21.74
CA ALA A 461 19.82 4.08 -20.96
C ALA A 461 19.18 3.88 -19.57
N ILE A 462 18.06 3.16 -19.49
CA ILE A 462 17.44 2.80 -18.21
C ILE A 462 18.40 1.96 -17.36
N ALA A 463 19.06 0.94 -17.93
CA ALA A 463 20.01 0.11 -17.20
C ALA A 463 21.12 0.94 -16.53
N ARG A 464 21.65 1.96 -17.21
CA ARG A 464 22.64 2.88 -16.64
C ARG A 464 22.08 3.69 -15.47
N VAL A 465 20.86 4.23 -15.62
CA VAL A 465 20.17 4.96 -14.53
C VAL A 465 20.01 4.09 -13.29
N VAL A 466 19.56 2.84 -13.44
CA VAL A 466 19.36 1.92 -12.31
C VAL A 466 20.69 1.56 -11.63
N GLU A 467 21.75 1.26 -12.40
CA GLU A 467 23.08 0.98 -11.84
C GLU A 467 23.63 2.19 -11.06
N GLN A 468 23.44 3.40 -11.59
CA GLN A 468 23.86 4.63 -10.92
C GLN A 468 23.13 4.83 -9.59
N ARG A 469 21.80 4.63 -9.56
CA ARG A 469 21.01 4.67 -8.32
C ARG A 469 21.50 3.66 -7.29
N TYR A 470 21.83 2.46 -7.73
CA TYR A 470 22.33 1.44 -6.80
C TYR A 470 23.67 1.84 -6.15
N VAL A 471 24.62 2.39 -6.92
CA VAL A 471 25.88 2.92 -6.38
C VAL A 471 25.63 4.05 -5.37
N TYR A 472 24.66 4.92 -5.64
CA TYR A 472 24.22 5.97 -4.71
C TYR A 472 23.70 5.42 -3.38
N HIS A 473 22.82 4.43 -3.41
CA HIS A 473 22.35 3.74 -2.20
C HIS A 473 23.49 3.08 -1.42
N LEU A 474 24.45 2.46 -2.12
CA LEU A 474 25.64 1.86 -1.49
C LEU A 474 26.52 2.91 -0.79
N ILE A 475 26.76 4.06 -1.43
CA ILE A 475 27.51 5.18 -0.82
C ILE A 475 26.78 5.67 0.44
N GLN A 476 25.46 5.86 0.36
CA GLN A 476 24.66 6.27 1.51
C GLN A 476 24.74 5.26 2.66
N LEU A 477 24.59 3.95 2.38
CA LEU A 477 24.70 2.89 3.38
C LEU A 477 26.08 2.82 4.04
N ALA A 478 27.13 2.91 3.23
CA ALA A 478 28.50 2.85 3.73
C ALA A 478 28.84 4.08 4.61
N ALA A 479 28.26 5.25 4.30
CA ALA A 479 28.47 6.50 5.05
C ALA A 479 27.54 6.66 6.27
N LYS A 480 26.41 5.94 6.31
CA LYS A 480 25.35 6.17 7.31
C LYS A 480 25.81 5.81 8.72
N LYS A 481 25.66 6.77 9.64
CA LYS A 481 25.88 6.58 11.08
C LYS A 481 24.62 6.04 11.75
N GLY A 482 24.78 5.38 12.89
CA GLY A 482 23.64 4.88 13.70
C GLY A 482 22.94 3.64 13.13
N ILE A 483 23.56 2.95 12.16
CA ILE A 483 23.10 1.65 11.66
C ILE A 483 24.08 0.54 12.07
N GLN A 484 23.70 -0.72 11.88
CA GLN A 484 24.55 -1.85 12.19
C GLN A 484 25.87 -1.82 11.37
N PRO A 485 27.06 -1.86 12.01
CA PRO A 485 28.35 -1.72 11.31
C PRO A 485 28.60 -2.76 10.21
N GLN A 486 28.11 -3.98 10.36
CA GLN A 486 28.25 -5.03 9.33
C GLN A 486 27.51 -4.66 8.03
N VAL A 487 26.43 -3.87 8.10
CA VAL A 487 25.72 -3.37 6.91
C VAL A 487 26.59 -2.38 6.15
N SER A 488 27.17 -1.40 6.85
CA SER A 488 28.10 -0.44 6.25
C SER A 488 29.34 -1.12 5.67
N ALA A 489 29.88 -2.14 6.36
CA ALA A 489 31.01 -2.93 5.88
C ALA A 489 30.68 -3.69 4.59
N ALA A 490 29.50 -4.32 4.52
CA ALA A 490 29.04 -5.01 3.31
C ALA A 490 28.88 -4.03 2.13
N ALA A 491 28.24 -2.87 2.35
CA ALA A 491 28.10 -1.84 1.31
C ALA A 491 29.46 -1.31 0.82
N LEU A 492 30.39 -1.05 1.74
CA LEU A 492 31.76 -0.62 1.40
C LEU A 492 32.51 -1.67 0.59
N SER A 493 32.37 -2.96 0.91
CA SER A 493 32.97 -4.05 0.14
C SER A 493 32.51 -4.02 -1.33
N ILE A 494 31.21 -3.88 -1.56
CA ILE A 494 30.64 -3.82 -2.91
C ILE A 494 31.11 -2.58 -3.68
N LEU A 495 31.26 -1.43 -3.00
CA LEU A 495 31.84 -0.23 -3.62
C LEU A 495 33.29 -0.44 -4.04
N ILE A 496 34.09 -1.16 -3.25
CA ILE A 496 35.47 -1.52 -3.61
C ILE A 496 35.48 -2.42 -4.85
N ASP A 497 34.58 -3.40 -4.93
CA ASP A 497 34.46 -4.30 -6.08
C ASP A 497 34.01 -3.55 -7.35
N TYR A 498 33.07 -2.61 -7.23
CA TYR A 498 32.72 -1.70 -8.32
C TYR A 498 33.93 -0.90 -8.78
N GLN A 499 34.65 -0.24 -7.86
CA GLN A 499 35.83 0.55 -8.20
C GLN A 499 36.89 -0.30 -8.93
N GLY A 500 37.08 -1.55 -8.53
CA GLY A 500 38.02 -2.48 -9.16
C GLY A 500 37.61 -2.91 -10.58
N SER A 501 36.31 -3.06 -10.85
CA SER A 501 35.80 -3.54 -12.14
C SER A 501 35.61 -2.43 -13.20
N LEU A 502 35.37 -1.19 -12.78
CA LEU A 502 35.10 -0.05 -13.68
C LEU A 502 36.24 0.27 -14.67
N PRO A 503 37.54 0.20 -14.32
CA PRO A 503 38.63 0.44 -15.27
C PRO A 503 38.57 -0.47 -16.51
N ALA A 504 38.28 -1.76 -16.32
CA ALA A 504 38.14 -2.71 -17.43
C ALA A 504 36.94 -2.35 -18.32
N ARG A 505 35.81 -1.96 -17.71
CA ARG A 505 34.62 -1.48 -18.44
C ARG A 505 34.92 -0.22 -19.26
N ILE A 506 35.66 0.75 -18.69
CA ILE A 506 36.07 1.99 -19.37
C ILE A 506 37.02 1.70 -20.55
N ALA A 507 37.91 0.72 -20.40
CA ALA A 507 38.84 0.30 -21.44
C ALA A 507 38.12 -0.39 -22.62
N LYS A 508 37.14 -1.26 -22.33
CA LYS A 508 36.34 -1.98 -23.33
C LYS A 508 35.35 -1.07 -24.07
N ALA A 509 34.83 -0.03 -23.41
CA ALA A 509 33.83 0.86 -23.99
C ALA A 509 34.40 1.76 -25.11
N SER A 510 33.61 1.92 -26.18
CA SER A 510 33.93 2.79 -27.32
C SER A 510 34.28 4.21 -26.89
N LYS A 511 35.16 4.86 -27.66
CA LYS A 511 35.55 6.26 -27.40
C LYS A 511 34.32 7.16 -27.48
N HIS A 512 34.16 8.04 -26.49
CA HIS A 512 33.02 8.96 -26.36
C HIS A 512 31.63 8.30 -26.22
N SER A 513 31.53 7.02 -25.84
CA SER A 513 30.22 6.39 -25.61
C SER A 513 29.60 6.77 -24.26
N ALA A 514 28.27 6.65 -24.17
CA ALA A 514 27.52 6.81 -22.92
C ALA A 514 28.00 5.84 -21.84
N ASP A 515 28.36 4.60 -22.20
CA ASP A 515 28.87 3.60 -21.24
C ASP A 515 30.21 4.00 -20.64
N LYS A 516 31.08 4.60 -21.46
CA LYS A 516 32.37 5.11 -21.00
C LYS A 516 32.19 6.31 -20.07
N ALA A 517 31.27 7.21 -20.40
CA ALA A 517 30.93 8.34 -19.55
C ALA A 517 30.34 7.88 -18.21
N HIS A 518 29.36 6.96 -18.25
CA HIS A 518 28.73 6.35 -17.09
C HIS A 518 29.73 5.64 -16.18
N ALA A 519 30.56 4.74 -16.73
CA ALA A 519 31.54 4.01 -15.93
C ALA A 519 32.61 4.93 -15.31
N ARG A 520 33.03 5.99 -16.01
CA ARG A 520 33.92 7.02 -15.46
C ARG A 520 33.25 7.80 -14.34
N TYR A 521 31.99 8.20 -14.54
CA TYR A 521 31.22 8.92 -13.55
C TYR A 521 31.11 8.11 -12.25
N LEU A 522 30.68 6.84 -12.33
CA LEU A 522 30.62 5.96 -11.16
C LEU A 522 31.99 5.81 -10.48
N LEU A 523 33.07 5.66 -11.26
CA LEU A 523 34.42 5.51 -10.72
C LEU A 523 34.84 6.74 -9.90
N GLU A 524 34.57 7.94 -10.42
CA GLU A 524 34.93 9.19 -9.74
C GLU A 524 34.04 9.42 -8.51
N GLN A 525 32.73 9.13 -8.57
CA GLN A 525 31.86 9.20 -7.39
C GLN A 525 32.33 8.27 -6.26
N ILE A 526 32.71 7.03 -6.59
CA ILE A 526 33.21 6.06 -5.59
C ILE A 526 34.57 6.49 -5.02
N LYS A 527 35.47 6.99 -5.86
CA LYS A 527 36.77 7.50 -5.40
C LYS A 527 36.60 8.69 -4.46
N GLN A 528 35.78 9.66 -4.86
CA GLN A 528 35.49 10.85 -4.05
C GLN A 528 34.91 10.44 -2.70
N TYR A 529 34.01 9.46 -2.67
CA TYR A 529 33.45 8.92 -1.43
C TYR A 529 34.55 8.37 -0.53
N ARG A 530 35.41 7.50 -1.08
CA ARG A 530 36.44 6.82 -0.30
C ARG A 530 37.54 7.76 0.19
N GLN A 531 37.81 8.85 -0.53
CA GLN A 531 38.79 9.86 -0.13
C GLN A 531 38.22 10.80 0.94
N ASN A 532 36.95 11.21 0.81
CA ASN A 532 36.30 12.08 1.77
C ASN A 532 34.84 11.65 2.02
N PRO A 533 34.63 10.65 2.91
CA PRO A 533 33.30 10.11 3.18
C PRO A 533 32.30 11.13 3.70
N ASN A 534 32.78 12.19 4.35
CA ASN A 534 31.94 13.21 4.99
C ASN A 534 31.49 14.32 4.02
N SER A 535 32.03 14.41 2.80
CA SER A 535 31.75 15.51 1.88
C SER A 535 30.78 15.19 0.75
N ILE A 536 30.32 13.94 0.61
CA ILE A 536 29.47 13.58 -0.51
C ILE A 536 28.00 13.91 -0.25
N GLN A 537 27.44 14.68 -1.19
CA GLN A 537 26.02 14.79 -1.40
C GLN A 537 25.65 13.91 -2.59
N VAL A 538 24.95 12.82 -2.30
CA VAL A 538 24.40 11.95 -3.32
C VAL A 538 23.15 12.62 -3.91
N PRO A 539 23.01 12.74 -5.24
CA PRO A 539 21.81 13.32 -5.85
C PRO A 539 20.54 12.58 -5.43
N GLU A 540 19.52 13.32 -5.02
CA GLU A 540 18.18 12.76 -4.77
C GLU A 540 17.55 12.29 -6.09
N ALA A 541 16.82 11.17 -6.04
CA ALA A 541 16.01 10.76 -7.17
C ALA A 541 14.78 11.67 -7.31
N PRO A 542 14.16 11.74 -8.50
CA PRO A 542 12.87 12.36 -8.67
C PRO A 542 11.86 11.68 -7.74
N LYS A 543 11.14 12.47 -6.95
CA LYS A 543 10.12 11.90 -6.05
C LYS A 543 9.02 11.24 -6.87
N MET A 544 8.57 10.06 -6.46
CA MET A 544 7.34 9.49 -7.01
C MET A 544 6.17 10.45 -6.72
N PRO A 545 5.24 10.64 -7.67
CA PRO A 545 4.06 11.48 -7.45
C PRO A 545 3.17 10.91 -6.34
N ASP A 546 2.38 11.77 -5.71
CA ASP A 546 1.50 11.40 -4.59
C ASP A 546 0.63 10.18 -4.96
N GLY A 547 0.85 9.06 -4.24
CA GLY A 547 0.32 7.77 -4.63
C GLY A 547 -0.92 7.33 -3.88
N ALA A 548 -0.93 7.42 -2.54
CA ALA A 548 -1.81 6.61 -1.70
C ALA A 548 -3.23 7.21 -1.71
N PRO A 549 -4.23 6.53 -2.31
CA PRO A 549 -5.61 7.00 -2.24
C PRO A 549 -6.05 7.12 -0.79
N ILE A 550 -5.66 6.17 0.07
CA ILE A 550 -6.04 6.06 1.48
C ILE A 550 -4.80 5.71 2.33
N GLY A 551 -4.59 6.46 3.43
CA GLY A 551 -3.62 6.15 4.48
C GLY A 551 -2.93 7.37 5.07
N CYS A 552 -2.87 7.43 6.41
CA CYS A 552 -2.14 8.45 7.17
C CYS A 552 -0.65 8.46 6.77
N GLY A 553 -0.15 9.62 6.35
CA GLY A 553 1.26 9.93 6.22
C GLY A 553 1.62 11.06 7.17
N GLU A 554 2.54 10.74 8.08
CA GLU A 554 3.26 11.52 9.12
C GLU A 554 2.70 12.87 9.57
#